data_AF-A0A505DFB5-F1
#
_entry.id   AF-A0A505DFB5-F1
#
_cell.length_a   1.000
_cell.length_b   1.000
_cell.length_c   1.000
_cell.angle_alpha   90.00
_cell.angle_beta   90.00
_cell.angle_gamma   90.00
#
_symmetry.space_group_name_H-M   'P 1'
#
loop_
_entity.id
_entity.type
_entity.pdbx_description
1 polymer ?
#
loop_
_entity_poly.entity_id
_entity_poly.type
_entity_poly.pdbx_seq_one_letter_code
_entity_poly.pdbx_strand_id
1 'polypeptide(L)'
;MSAGNPIGEQPRQLDSWFDSESHDALRAVVPSVMPARSLALYARWWQLEAWLRELIYVELRSLYGAAWLDRLRAASGRQTQDATYRHMSTADSENPLAYLDYSQLLPVIENHWGQFEYALLESGSWNGRQEELKRVRHRIGHIRKPHRDDLARIEQTLRDLERGAFIACAAYNKRIIPRPEKFKDAMTAGWISAEHPTARRLIRHADTQYGVSLEVGVSRRPWASWPGDLENAQGLLWHADFYSRDRGVDVRYLWNEIRGIHPLIVHMLVTNPHHVQFTYSAVDDAAGTADILGACFDALLYSLRHGSRAQGLADLDDQGFAEWKSRTDSIDYRIMSSSGWSIVSEDTLPISMFGAGGSVEIHPTW
;
A
#
# COMPACT_ATOMS: atom_id res chain seq x y z
N MET A 1 59.56 -12.99 15.75
CA MET A 1 58.66 -13.26 14.61
C MET A 1 57.35 -13.76 15.20
N SER A 2 56.40 -12.86 15.41
CA SER A 2 55.09 -13.16 16.00
C SER A 2 54.09 -13.32 14.86
N ALA A 3 53.45 -14.49 14.77
CA ALA A 3 52.44 -14.78 13.76
C ALA A 3 51.15 -14.01 14.10
N GLY A 4 50.72 -13.16 13.16
CA GLY A 4 49.47 -12.42 13.27
C GLY A 4 48.26 -13.35 13.15
N ASN A 5 47.32 -13.21 14.09
CA ASN A 5 46.01 -13.83 14.01
C ASN A 5 45.25 -13.34 12.76
N PRO A 6 44.52 -14.22 12.06
CA PRO A 6 43.64 -13.79 10.98
C PRO A 6 42.48 -13.00 11.58
N ILE A 7 42.25 -11.83 10.99
CA ILE A 7 41.09 -10.97 11.24
C ILE A 7 39.85 -11.81 11.00
N GLY A 8 39.07 -12.06 12.06
CA GLY A 8 37.77 -12.69 11.95
C GLY A 8 36.89 -11.85 11.03
N GLU A 9 36.43 -12.46 9.93
CA GLU A 9 35.34 -11.91 9.14
C GLU A 9 34.16 -11.68 10.07
N GLN A 10 33.78 -10.40 10.27
CA GLN A 10 32.50 -10.10 10.89
C GLN A 10 31.42 -10.78 10.03
N PRO A 11 30.49 -11.54 10.64
CA PRO A 11 29.40 -12.13 9.89
C PRO A 11 28.66 -10.99 9.17
N ARG A 12 28.58 -11.07 7.83
CA ARG A 12 27.77 -10.15 7.03
C ARG A 12 26.37 -10.15 7.67
N GLN A 13 25.93 -9.01 8.18
CA GLN A 13 24.53 -8.80 8.49
C GLN A 13 23.76 -9.17 7.21
N LEU A 14 23.05 -10.28 7.25
CA LEU A 14 22.09 -10.61 6.21
C LEU A 14 21.03 -9.52 6.28
N ASP A 15 20.73 -8.90 5.14
CA ASP A 15 19.69 -7.89 5.06
C ASP A 15 18.41 -8.46 5.68
N SER A 16 17.70 -7.66 6.49
CA SER A 16 16.59 -8.10 7.35
C SER A 16 15.39 -8.69 6.60
N TRP A 17 15.36 -8.61 5.27
CA TRP A 17 14.34 -9.23 4.40
C TRP A 17 14.70 -10.66 3.98
N PHE A 18 15.92 -11.14 4.28
CA PHE A 18 16.46 -12.40 3.80
C PHE A 18 16.58 -13.43 4.93
N ASP A 19 15.45 -14.03 5.30
CA ASP A 19 15.39 -15.03 6.36
C ASP A 19 16.21 -16.30 6.00
N SER A 20 16.57 -17.07 7.04
CA SER A 20 17.43 -18.25 6.88
C SER A 20 16.83 -19.32 5.97
N GLU A 21 15.51 -19.50 5.98
CA GLU A 21 14.83 -20.51 5.17
C GLU A 21 14.85 -20.13 3.69
N SER A 22 14.51 -18.87 3.37
CA SER A 22 14.60 -18.31 2.02
C SER A 22 16.02 -18.40 1.48
N HIS A 23 17.03 -18.07 2.29
CA HIS A 23 18.42 -18.16 1.90
C HIS A 23 18.86 -19.60 1.60
N ASP A 24 18.50 -20.56 2.45
CA ASP A 24 18.83 -21.97 2.25
C ASP A 24 18.15 -22.55 1.00
N ALA A 25 16.88 -22.20 0.76
CA ALA A 25 16.15 -22.60 -0.44
C ALA A 25 16.81 -22.07 -1.72
N LEU A 26 17.20 -20.80 -1.75
CA LEU A 26 17.87 -20.21 -2.92
C LEU A 26 19.26 -20.81 -3.15
N ARG A 27 20.04 -21.05 -2.09
CA ARG A 27 21.36 -21.69 -2.21
C ARG A 27 21.27 -23.11 -2.77
N ALA A 28 20.22 -23.85 -2.42
CA ALA A 28 20.01 -25.22 -2.92
C ALA A 28 19.67 -25.27 -4.42
N VAL A 29 18.92 -24.28 -4.94
CA VAL A 29 18.30 -24.35 -6.28
C VAL A 29 19.01 -23.48 -7.32
N VAL A 30 19.47 -22.28 -6.98
CA VAL A 30 19.99 -21.31 -7.95
C VAL A 30 21.27 -21.79 -8.67
N PRO A 31 22.26 -22.41 -8.00
CA PRO A 31 23.47 -22.87 -8.67
C PRO A 31 23.24 -24.04 -9.64
N SER A 32 22.17 -24.81 -9.47
CA SER A 32 21.99 -26.14 -10.09
C SER A 32 20.79 -26.24 -11.04
N VAL A 33 19.67 -25.57 -10.73
CA VAL A 33 18.38 -25.75 -11.42
C VAL A 33 17.81 -24.44 -11.98
N MET A 34 17.92 -23.34 -11.23
CA MET A 34 17.34 -22.05 -11.62
C MET A 34 18.42 -21.00 -11.91
N PRO A 35 18.63 -20.57 -13.18
CA PRO A 35 19.60 -19.52 -13.46
C PRO A 35 19.29 -18.25 -12.67
N ALA A 36 20.28 -17.62 -12.04
CA ALA A 36 20.11 -16.39 -11.24
C ALA A 36 19.37 -15.27 -11.99
N ARG A 37 19.61 -15.15 -13.31
CA ARG A 37 18.89 -14.20 -14.18
C ARG A 37 17.39 -14.48 -14.26
N SER A 38 16.97 -15.74 -14.17
CA SER A 38 15.56 -16.12 -14.12
C SER A 38 14.93 -15.64 -12.83
N LEU A 39 15.57 -15.88 -11.68
CA LEU A 39 15.10 -15.40 -10.38
C LEU A 39 14.97 -13.87 -10.36
N ALA A 40 15.98 -13.15 -10.86
CA ALA A 40 15.93 -11.69 -10.98
C ALA A 40 14.76 -11.23 -11.87
N LEU A 41 14.52 -11.93 -12.99
CA LEU A 41 13.39 -11.64 -13.86
C LEU A 41 12.05 -11.89 -13.15
N TYR A 42 11.90 -13.00 -12.41
CA TYR A 42 10.70 -13.26 -11.61
C TYR A 42 10.45 -12.17 -10.58
N ALA A 43 11.49 -11.74 -9.86
CA ALA A 43 11.38 -10.68 -8.86
C ALA A 43 10.93 -9.35 -9.47
N ARG A 44 11.52 -8.95 -10.61
CA ARG A 44 11.11 -7.72 -11.33
C ARG A 44 9.72 -7.82 -11.94
N TRP A 45 9.34 -9.00 -12.43
CA TRP A 45 7.98 -9.24 -12.92
C TRP A 45 6.96 -9.13 -11.78
N TRP A 46 7.26 -9.73 -10.63
CA TRP A 46 6.45 -9.61 -9.42
C TRP A 46 6.27 -8.16 -9.00
N GLN A 47 7.35 -7.38 -8.96
CA GLN A 47 7.32 -5.94 -8.65
C GLN A 47 6.40 -5.16 -9.61
N LEU A 48 6.48 -5.42 -10.92
CA LEU A 48 5.64 -4.78 -11.92
C LEU A 48 4.15 -5.11 -11.69
N GLU A 49 3.80 -6.39 -11.54
CA GLU A 49 2.39 -6.75 -11.34
C GLU A 49 1.85 -6.27 -9.99
N ALA A 50 2.65 -6.33 -8.91
CA ALA A 50 2.28 -5.80 -7.60
C ALA A 50 1.95 -4.30 -7.69
N TRP A 51 2.81 -3.52 -8.35
CA TRP A 51 2.57 -2.11 -8.61
C TRP A 51 1.25 -1.86 -9.36
N LEU A 52 1.00 -2.60 -10.45
CA LEU A 52 -0.23 -2.44 -11.22
C LEU A 52 -1.47 -2.81 -10.40
N ARG A 53 -1.41 -3.85 -9.57
CA ARG A 53 -2.52 -4.22 -8.67
C ARG A 53 -2.80 -3.13 -7.65
N GLU A 54 -1.77 -2.60 -6.99
CA GLU A 54 -1.92 -1.51 -6.02
C GLU A 54 -2.50 -0.25 -6.66
N LEU A 55 -1.98 0.13 -7.84
CA LEU A 55 -2.50 1.27 -8.60
C LEU A 55 -3.97 1.06 -8.97
N ILE A 56 -4.34 -0.10 -9.53
CA ILE A 56 -5.74 -0.44 -9.86
C ILE A 56 -6.62 -0.37 -8.62
N TYR A 57 -6.15 -0.93 -7.50
CA TYR A 57 -6.88 -0.92 -6.25
C TYR A 57 -7.22 0.51 -5.81
N VAL A 58 -6.20 1.37 -5.69
CA VAL A 58 -6.39 2.75 -5.22
C VAL A 58 -7.30 3.53 -6.16
N GLU A 59 -7.07 3.45 -7.48
CA GLU A 59 -7.85 4.22 -8.44
C GLU A 59 -9.31 3.77 -8.47
N LEU A 60 -9.59 2.46 -8.48
CA LEU A 60 -10.97 1.97 -8.45
C LEU A 60 -11.67 2.26 -7.13
N ARG A 61 -10.96 2.20 -5.98
CA ARG A 61 -11.52 2.59 -4.68
C ARG A 61 -11.86 4.08 -4.63
N SER A 62 -11.02 4.92 -5.20
CA SER A 62 -11.27 6.37 -5.27
C SER A 62 -12.38 6.74 -6.26
N LEU A 63 -12.63 5.90 -7.27
CA LEU A 63 -13.67 6.13 -8.28
C LEU A 63 -15.05 5.57 -7.88
N TYR A 64 -15.09 4.41 -7.20
CA TYR A 64 -16.31 3.65 -6.95
C TYR A 64 -16.58 3.34 -5.47
N GLY A 65 -15.69 3.72 -4.56
CA GLY A 65 -15.83 3.43 -3.14
C GLY A 65 -15.92 1.93 -2.86
N ALA A 66 -16.86 1.53 -2.01
CA ALA A 66 -17.16 0.14 -1.66
C ALA A 66 -17.61 -0.72 -2.86
N ALA A 67 -18.18 -0.10 -3.90
CA ALA A 67 -18.69 -0.79 -5.09
C ALA A 67 -17.60 -1.16 -6.11
N TRP A 68 -16.32 -0.89 -5.82
CA TRP A 68 -15.21 -1.14 -6.74
C TRP A 68 -15.09 -2.61 -7.20
N LEU A 69 -15.45 -3.57 -6.32
CA LEU A 69 -15.38 -5.00 -6.63
C LEU A 69 -16.34 -5.41 -7.75
N ASP A 70 -17.53 -4.83 -7.77
CA ASP A 70 -18.51 -5.13 -8.81
C ASP A 70 -18.02 -4.62 -10.18
N ARG A 71 -17.28 -3.50 -10.18
CA ARG A 71 -16.64 -2.96 -11.38
C ARG A 71 -15.46 -3.80 -11.83
N LEU A 72 -14.64 -4.27 -10.88
CA LEU A 72 -13.55 -5.19 -11.18
C LEU A 72 -14.08 -6.46 -11.86
N ARG A 73 -15.10 -7.11 -11.28
CA ARG A 73 -15.71 -8.35 -11.82
C ARG A 73 -16.33 -8.15 -13.19
N ALA A 74 -16.92 -6.99 -13.45
CA ALA A 74 -17.45 -6.66 -14.77
C ALA A 74 -16.34 -6.55 -15.83
N ALA A 75 -15.16 -6.05 -15.46
CA ALA A 75 -14.02 -5.87 -16.36
C ALA A 75 -13.15 -7.13 -16.53
N SER A 76 -13.02 -7.97 -15.51
CA SER A 76 -12.12 -9.14 -15.51
C SER A 76 -12.81 -10.49 -15.73
N GLY A 77 -14.16 -10.52 -15.73
CA GLY A 77 -14.96 -11.74 -15.88
C GLY A 77 -15.14 -12.52 -14.57
N ARG A 78 -15.86 -13.65 -14.65
CA ARG A 78 -16.21 -14.47 -13.47
C ARG A 78 -15.00 -15.28 -13.01
N GLN A 79 -14.31 -14.82 -11.97
CA GLN A 79 -13.32 -15.61 -11.23
C GLN A 79 -14.04 -16.52 -10.25
N THR A 80 -13.85 -17.83 -10.37
CA THR A 80 -14.43 -18.80 -9.42
C THR A 80 -13.62 -20.08 -9.49
N GLN A 81 -12.59 -20.24 -8.64
CA GLN A 81 -12.10 -21.57 -8.24
C GLN A 81 -11.13 -21.57 -7.04
N ASP A 82 -10.24 -20.58 -6.89
CA ASP A 82 -9.13 -20.70 -5.92
C ASP A 82 -9.40 -20.26 -4.47
N ALA A 83 -10.50 -19.53 -4.21
CA ALA A 83 -10.90 -19.14 -2.84
C ALA A 83 -11.36 -20.33 -1.95
N THR A 84 -11.27 -21.56 -2.46
CA THR A 84 -11.79 -22.78 -1.81
C THR A 84 -10.81 -23.35 -0.76
N TYR A 85 -9.52 -23.03 -0.84
CA TYR A 85 -8.49 -23.61 0.04
C TYR A 85 -8.25 -22.77 1.32
N ARG A 86 -9.24 -22.74 2.21
CA ARG A 86 -9.20 -21.99 3.48
C ARG A 86 -8.04 -22.33 4.43
N HIS A 87 -7.37 -23.47 4.24
CA HIS A 87 -6.27 -23.93 5.11
C HIS A 87 -4.90 -23.32 4.75
N MET A 88 -4.80 -22.57 3.65
CA MET A 88 -3.60 -21.85 3.23
C MET A 88 -3.88 -20.35 3.07
N SER A 89 -4.68 -19.77 3.97
CA SER A 89 -5.04 -18.36 3.89
C SER A 89 -3.82 -17.46 4.13
N THR A 90 -3.39 -16.73 3.10
CA THR A 90 -2.41 -15.64 3.16
C THR A 90 -3.10 -14.27 3.28
N ALA A 91 -2.33 -13.20 3.51
CA ALA A 91 -2.82 -11.81 3.51
C ALA A 91 -3.59 -11.42 2.23
N ASP A 92 -3.26 -12.08 1.11
CA ASP A 92 -3.89 -11.88 -0.20
C ASP A 92 -5.17 -12.70 -0.41
N SER A 93 -5.56 -13.55 0.54
CA SER A 93 -6.71 -14.45 0.35
C SER A 93 -8.00 -13.68 0.07
N GLU A 94 -8.15 -12.51 0.70
CA GLU A 94 -9.28 -11.61 0.50
C GLU A 94 -9.07 -10.59 -0.63
N ASN A 95 -7.88 -10.55 -1.25
CA ASN A 95 -7.53 -9.60 -2.31
C ASN A 95 -7.95 -10.12 -3.69
N PRO A 96 -9.00 -9.58 -4.34
CA PRO A 96 -9.46 -10.14 -5.61
C PRO A 96 -8.48 -9.87 -6.77
N LEU A 97 -7.63 -8.85 -6.63
CA LEU A 97 -6.59 -8.54 -7.61
C LEU A 97 -5.43 -9.54 -7.56
N ALA A 98 -5.18 -10.22 -6.42
CA ALA A 98 -4.14 -11.23 -6.30
C ALA A 98 -4.38 -12.44 -7.22
N TYR A 99 -5.64 -12.71 -7.56
CA TYR A 99 -6.04 -13.80 -8.46
C TYR A 99 -6.06 -13.39 -9.94
N LEU A 100 -5.83 -12.11 -10.25
CA LEU A 100 -5.78 -11.61 -11.62
C LEU A 100 -4.35 -11.65 -12.13
N ASP A 101 -4.14 -12.26 -13.29
CA ASP A 101 -2.86 -12.19 -13.98
C ASP A 101 -2.69 -10.90 -14.79
N TYR A 102 -1.48 -10.62 -15.26
CA TYR A 102 -1.20 -9.43 -16.07
C TYR A 102 -2.17 -9.23 -17.25
N SER A 103 -2.54 -10.31 -17.97
CA SER A 103 -3.48 -10.18 -19.10
C SER A 103 -4.89 -9.79 -18.66
N GLN A 104 -5.30 -10.13 -17.44
CA GLN A 104 -6.58 -9.73 -16.88
C GLN A 104 -6.55 -8.32 -16.26
N LEU A 105 -5.38 -7.83 -15.83
CA LEU A 105 -5.22 -6.45 -15.36
C LEU A 105 -5.33 -5.43 -16.51
N LEU A 106 -4.88 -5.79 -17.72
CA LEU A 106 -4.87 -4.88 -18.87
C LEU A 106 -6.26 -4.34 -19.27
N PRO A 107 -7.32 -5.17 -19.42
CA PRO A 107 -8.67 -4.67 -19.69
C PRO A 107 -9.20 -3.75 -18.60
N VAL A 108 -8.82 -3.96 -17.34
CA VAL A 108 -9.22 -3.08 -16.23
C VAL A 108 -8.62 -1.69 -16.42
N ILE A 109 -7.32 -1.62 -16.76
CA ILE A 109 -6.62 -0.36 -17.05
C ILE A 109 -7.20 0.32 -18.30
N GLU A 110 -7.41 -0.44 -19.38
CA GLU A 110 -7.94 0.09 -20.65
C GLU A 110 -9.33 0.71 -20.48
N ASN A 111 -10.22 0.04 -19.75
CA ASN A 111 -11.58 0.53 -19.49
C ASN A 111 -11.63 1.79 -18.61
N HIS A 112 -10.55 2.11 -17.90
CA HIS A 112 -10.46 3.27 -17.00
C HIS A 112 -9.19 4.09 -17.29
N TRP A 113 -8.79 4.18 -18.56
CA TRP A 113 -7.52 4.80 -18.94
C TRP A 113 -7.32 6.21 -18.35
N GLY A 114 -8.38 7.03 -18.33
CA GLY A 114 -8.34 8.38 -17.77
C GLY A 114 -7.95 8.45 -16.30
N GLN A 115 -8.17 7.38 -15.53
CA GLN A 115 -7.73 7.30 -14.13
C GLN A 115 -6.27 6.86 -13.98
N PHE A 116 -5.67 6.27 -15.02
CA PHE A 116 -4.32 5.70 -14.96
C PHE A 116 -3.29 6.48 -15.77
N GLU A 117 -3.71 7.34 -16.70
CA GLU A 117 -2.82 8.00 -17.67
C GLU A 117 -1.68 8.80 -17.02
N TYR A 118 -1.91 9.35 -15.83
CA TYR A 118 -0.90 10.11 -15.10
C TYR A 118 0.22 9.23 -14.53
N ALA A 119 -0.07 7.94 -14.27
CA ALA A 119 0.81 6.98 -13.62
C ALA A 119 1.48 6.01 -14.61
N LEU A 120 0.99 5.95 -15.83
CA LEU A 120 1.47 5.05 -16.89
C LEU A 120 2.17 5.83 -18.01
N LEU A 121 2.72 5.09 -18.97
CA LEU A 121 3.21 5.67 -20.21
C LEU A 121 2.06 6.23 -21.04
N GLU A 122 2.35 7.12 -21.98
CA GLU A 122 1.40 7.51 -23.01
C GLU A 122 0.76 6.27 -23.67
N SER A 123 -0.55 6.31 -23.92
CA SER A 123 -1.34 5.16 -24.38
C SER A 123 -0.69 4.39 -25.54
N GLY A 124 -0.18 5.08 -26.55
CA GLY A 124 0.51 4.44 -27.68
C GLY A 124 1.77 3.67 -27.26
N SER A 125 2.60 4.28 -26.41
CA SER A 125 3.81 3.67 -25.86
C SER A 125 3.50 2.50 -24.92
N TRP A 126 2.47 2.66 -24.08
CA TRP A 126 1.99 1.61 -23.18
C TRP A 126 1.50 0.39 -23.96
N ASN A 127 0.62 0.59 -24.94
CA ASN A 127 0.08 -0.48 -25.77
C ASN A 127 1.17 -1.22 -26.55
N GLY A 128 2.14 -0.50 -27.11
CA GLY A 128 3.31 -1.10 -27.75
C GLY A 128 4.13 -1.97 -26.78
N ARG A 129 4.29 -1.52 -25.52
CA ARG A 129 5.05 -2.26 -24.50
C ARG A 129 4.34 -3.53 -24.03
N GLN A 130 3.01 -3.53 -23.97
CA GLN A 130 2.24 -4.68 -23.48
C GLN A 130 2.52 -5.97 -24.25
N GLU A 131 2.68 -5.91 -25.57
CA GLU A 131 2.93 -7.11 -26.39
C GLU A 131 4.29 -7.75 -26.07
N GLU A 132 5.30 -6.94 -25.75
CA GLU A 132 6.58 -7.44 -25.29
C GLU A 132 6.46 -8.07 -23.90
N LEU A 133 5.77 -7.39 -22.98
CA LEU A 133 5.56 -7.85 -21.61
C LEU A 133 4.77 -9.17 -21.56
N LYS A 134 3.73 -9.34 -22.38
CA LYS A 134 2.99 -10.60 -22.51
C LYS A 134 3.89 -11.77 -22.90
N ARG A 135 4.86 -11.55 -23.81
CA ARG A 135 5.82 -12.58 -24.21
C ARG A 135 6.79 -12.93 -23.08
N VAL A 136 7.21 -11.95 -22.29
CA VAL A 136 8.04 -12.18 -21.09
C VAL A 136 7.25 -12.99 -20.06
N ARG A 137 6.03 -12.54 -19.72
CA ARG A 137 5.09 -13.24 -18.82
C ARG A 137 4.87 -14.68 -19.22
N HIS A 138 4.65 -14.95 -20.50
CA HIS A 138 4.40 -16.30 -20.99
C HIS A 138 5.61 -17.23 -20.77
N ARG A 139 6.85 -16.73 -20.89
CA ARG A 139 8.05 -17.51 -20.56
C ARG A 139 8.16 -17.78 -19.07
N ILE A 140 7.93 -16.75 -18.25
CA ILE A 140 7.88 -16.82 -16.79
C ILE A 140 6.84 -17.85 -16.33
N GLY A 141 5.58 -17.75 -16.79
CA GLY A 141 4.51 -18.67 -16.41
C GLY A 141 4.73 -20.13 -16.80
N HIS A 142 5.59 -20.40 -17.78
CA HIS A 142 5.96 -21.76 -18.19
C HIS A 142 7.34 -22.21 -17.68
N ILE A 143 7.96 -21.45 -16.76
CA ILE A 143 9.27 -21.77 -16.19
C ILE A 143 10.32 -22.02 -17.28
N ARG A 144 10.22 -21.26 -18.38
CA ARG A 144 11.17 -21.35 -19.50
C ARG A 144 12.37 -20.45 -19.24
N LYS A 145 13.52 -20.82 -19.81
CA LYS A 145 14.70 -19.95 -19.78
C LYS A 145 14.33 -18.58 -20.38
N PRO A 146 14.67 -17.48 -19.71
CA PRO A 146 14.39 -16.14 -20.22
C PRO A 146 15.22 -15.85 -21.46
N HIS A 147 14.69 -15.01 -22.35
CA HIS A 147 15.51 -14.41 -23.38
C HIS A 147 16.55 -13.50 -22.74
N ARG A 148 17.73 -13.37 -23.36
CA ARG A 148 18.82 -12.55 -22.81
C ARG A 148 18.39 -11.11 -22.51
N ASP A 149 17.44 -10.57 -23.25
CA ASP A 149 17.00 -9.17 -23.12
C ASP A 149 15.76 -8.99 -22.21
N ASP A 150 15.17 -10.06 -21.68
CA ASP A 150 13.90 -9.97 -20.93
C ASP A 150 14.03 -9.14 -19.66
N LEU A 151 15.10 -9.36 -18.88
CA LEU A 151 15.33 -8.60 -17.65
C LEU A 151 15.48 -7.10 -17.94
N ALA A 152 16.28 -6.75 -18.94
CA ALA A 152 16.49 -5.35 -19.34
C ALA A 152 15.20 -4.68 -19.82
N ARG A 153 14.32 -5.43 -20.51
CA ARG A 153 13.00 -4.91 -20.93
C ARG A 153 12.10 -4.59 -19.75
N ILE A 154 12.03 -5.47 -18.74
CA ILE A 154 11.25 -5.21 -17.52
C ILE A 154 11.85 -4.04 -16.75
N GLU A 155 13.16 -4.00 -16.57
CA GLU A 155 13.82 -2.89 -15.86
C GLU A 155 13.62 -1.56 -16.58
N GLN A 156 13.68 -1.54 -17.92
CA GLN A 156 13.35 -0.35 -18.68
C GLN A 156 11.88 0.06 -18.49
N THR A 157 10.94 -0.89 -18.52
CA THR A 157 9.52 -0.58 -18.23
C THR A 157 9.35 0.01 -16.83
N LEU A 158 9.96 -0.58 -15.80
CA LEU A 158 9.90 -0.05 -14.43
C LEU A 158 10.52 1.35 -14.35
N ARG A 159 11.67 1.58 -14.99
CA ARG A 159 12.30 2.91 -15.10
C ARG A 159 11.37 3.93 -15.73
N ASP A 160 10.68 3.56 -16.82
CA ASP A 160 9.77 4.46 -17.52
C ASP A 160 8.51 4.78 -16.66
N LEU A 161 8.16 3.90 -15.69
CA LEU A 161 7.04 4.08 -14.77
C LEU A 161 7.40 4.85 -13.49
N GLU A 162 8.69 5.08 -13.18
CA GLU A 162 9.17 5.73 -11.93
C GLU A 162 8.44 7.05 -11.65
N ARG A 163 8.34 7.92 -12.66
CA ARG A 163 7.66 9.23 -12.53
C ARG A 163 6.18 9.06 -12.16
N GLY A 164 5.48 8.16 -12.85
CA GLY A 164 4.06 7.93 -12.62
C GLY A 164 3.78 7.34 -11.24
N ALA A 165 4.63 6.40 -10.79
CA ALA A 165 4.55 5.81 -9.47
C ALA A 165 4.78 6.83 -8.35
N PHE A 166 5.77 7.71 -8.53
CA PHE A 166 5.99 8.83 -7.61
C PHE A 166 4.78 9.74 -7.52
N ILE A 167 4.22 10.18 -8.67
CA ILE A 167 3.03 11.05 -8.71
C ILE A 167 1.86 10.39 -7.98
N ALA A 168 1.58 9.11 -8.24
CA ALA A 168 0.48 8.39 -7.61
C ALA A 168 0.58 8.33 -6.09
N CYS A 169 1.78 8.05 -5.56
CA CYS A 169 2.03 7.97 -4.13
C CYS A 169 2.08 9.36 -3.48
N ALA A 170 2.78 10.32 -4.09
CA ALA A 170 2.85 11.70 -3.60
C ALA A 170 1.46 12.34 -3.56
N ALA A 171 0.63 12.14 -4.59
CA ALA A 171 -0.76 12.61 -4.63
C ALA A 171 -1.62 11.99 -3.51
N TYR A 172 -1.41 10.71 -3.21
CA TYR A 172 -2.11 10.01 -2.12
C TYR A 172 -1.77 10.63 -0.76
N ASN A 173 -0.51 11.04 -0.57
CA ASN A 173 -0.03 11.62 0.67
C ASN A 173 -0.17 13.14 0.74
N LYS A 174 -0.48 13.82 -0.38
CA LYS A 174 -0.75 15.25 -0.41
C LYS A 174 -2.14 15.54 0.13
N ARG A 175 -2.18 15.78 1.44
CA ARG A 175 -3.42 16.03 2.19
C ARG A 175 -3.63 17.52 2.39
N ILE A 176 -4.89 17.92 2.37
CA ILE A 176 -5.33 19.22 2.89
C ILE A 176 -6.30 18.97 4.04
N ILE A 177 -6.32 19.86 5.02
CA ILE A 177 -7.37 19.86 6.05
C ILE A 177 -8.52 20.73 5.52
N PRO A 178 -9.71 20.15 5.24
CA PRO A 178 -10.88 20.92 4.82
C PRO A 178 -11.23 22.01 5.83
N ARG A 179 -11.56 23.20 5.31
CA ARG A 179 -11.98 24.34 6.13
C ARG A 179 -13.46 24.21 6.47
N PRO A 180 -13.84 24.13 7.76
CA PRO A 180 -15.24 23.99 8.16
C PRO A 180 -16.16 25.13 7.72
N GLU A 181 -15.62 26.30 7.38
CA GLU A 181 -16.40 27.42 6.85
C GLU A 181 -16.83 27.18 5.40
N LYS A 182 -16.06 26.38 4.66
CA LYS A 182 -16.29 26.09 3.24
C LYS A 182 -17.05 24.78 3.02
N PHE A 183 -16.73 23.74 3.80
CA PHE A 183 -17.29 22.41 3.62
C PHE A 183 -18.13 22.01 4.83
N LYS A 184 -19.28 21.40 4.57
CA LYS A 184 -20.30 21.03 5.58
C LYS A 184 -20.68 19.55 5.54
N ASP A 185 -19.93 18.75 4.78
CA ASP A 185 -20.10 17.30 4.72
C ASP A 185 -19.90 16.66 6.11
N ALA A 186 -20.39 15.43 6.26
CA ALA A 186 -20.39 14.73 7.54
C ALA A 186 -18.98 14.49 8.12
N MET A 187 -17.94 14.38 7.29
CA MET A 187 -16.57 14.22 7.77
C MET A 187 -16.02 15.55 8.27
N THR A 188 -16.18 16.64 7.50
CA THR A 188 -15.74 17.97 7.92
C THR A 188 -16.48 18.45 9.17
N ALA A 189 -17.82 18.49 9.14
CA ALA A 189 -18.60 18.93 10.29
C ALA A 189 -18.44 17.96 11.47
N GLY A 190 -18.49 16.66 11.20
CA GLY A 190 -18.46 15.63 12.23
C GLY A 190 -17.14 15.58 12.99
N TRP A 191 -16.01 15.51 12.28
CA TRP A 191 -14.71 15.19 12.86
C TRP A 191 -13.75 16.38 12.96
N ILE A 192 -13.79 17.32 12.01
CA ILE A 192 -12.94 18.52 12.06
C ILE A 192 -13.57 19.57 12.98
N SER A 193 -14.87 19.82 12.87
CA SER A 193 -15.60 20.71 13.80
C SER A 193 -16.04 20.03 15.10
N ALA A 194 -15.77 18.73 15.25
CA ALA A 194 -16.21 17.92 16.38
C ALA A 194 -17.73 18.01 16.63
N GLU A 195 -18.56 18.00 15.59
CA GLU A 195 -20.02 17.98 15.73
C GLU A 195 -20.60 16.56 15.87
N HIS A 196 -19.84 15.55 15.44
CA HIS A 196 -20.24 14.15 15.55
C HIS A 196 -20.30 13.70 17.03
N PRO A 197 -21.34 12.96 17.48
CA PRO A 197 -21.46 12.53 18.88
C PRO A 197 -20.22 11.80 19.41
N THR A 198 -19.65 10.91 18.59
CA THR A 198 -18.43 10.18 18.96
C THR A 198 -17.20 11.08 18.97
N ALA A 199 -17.08 12.04 18.05
CA ALA A 199 -15.96 12.97 18.03
C ALA A 199 -15.93 13.85 19.29
N ARG A 200 -17.08 14.39 19.71
CA ARG A 200 -17.24 15.18 20.95
C ARG A 200 -16.80 14.41 22.19
N ARG A 201 -17.14 13.12 22.24
CA ARG A 201 -16.76 12.22 23.33
C ARG A 201 -15.27 11.86 23.29
N LEU A 202 -14.77 11.46 22.13
CA LEU A 202 -13.48 10.79 22.01
C LEU A 202 -12.29 11.71 21.87
N ILE A 203 -12.34 12.78 21.08
CA ILE A 203 -11.12 13.55 20.74
C ILE A 203 -10.39 14.04 22.00
N ARG A 204 -11.12 14.69 22.92
CA ARG A 204 -10.55 15.16 24.18
C ARG A 204 -10.22 14.02 25.15
N HIS A 205 -11.05 12.99 25.19
CA HIS A 205 -10.84 11.84 26.08
C HIS A 205 -9.58 11.05 25.68
N ALA A 206 -9.39 10.82 24.38
CA ALA A 206 -8.25 10.15 23.79
C ALA A 206 -6.94 10.89 24.07
N ASP A 207 -6.89 12.20 23.83
CA ASP A 207 -5.67 13.00 24.11
C ASP A 207 -5.35 13.02 25.61
N THR A 208 -6.35 13.22 26.47
CA THR A 208 -6.12 13.33 27.91
C THR A 208 -5.84 12.01 28.63
N GLN A 209 -6.49 10.91 28.25
CA GLN A 209 -6.38 9.62 28.94
C GLN A 209 -5.41 8.65 28.27
N TYR A 210 -5.25 8.76 26.95
CA TYR A 210 -4.47 7.83 26.14
C TYR A 210 -3.28 8.47 25.44
N GLY A 211 -3.15 9.82 25.48
CA GLY A 211 -2.11 10.52 24.73
C GLY A 211 -2.24 10.30 23.22
N VAL A 212 -3.48 10.14 22.73
CA VAL A 212 -3.77 9.93 21.31
C VAL A 212 -4.37 11.18 20.68
N SER A 213 -3.73 11.68 19.63
CA SER A 213 -4.28 12.76 18.79
C SER A 213 -4.81 12.21 17.47
N LEU A 214 -5.86 12.86 16.95
CA LEU A 214 -6.47 12.60 15.66
C LEU A 214 -6.25 13.79 14.72
N GLU A 215 -5.83 13.51 13.50
CA GLU A 215 -5.86 14.45 12.38
C GLU A 215 -6.72 13.89 11.25
N VAL A 216 -7.58 14.73 10.67
CA VAL A 216 -8.42 14.34 9.52
C VAL A 216 -8.12 15.25 8.34
N GLY A 217 -7.77 14.64 7.22
CA GLY A 217 -7.46 15.34 5.98
C GLY A 217 -8.07 14.64 4.77
N VAL A 218 -7.97 15.28 3.62
CA VAL A 218 -8.43 14.74 2.34
C VAL A 218 -7.31 14.86 1.30
N SER A 219 -7.09 13.80 0.52
CA SER A 219 -6.22 13.82 -0.66
C SER A 219 -7.03 13.75 -1.95
N ARG A 220 -6.42 14.18 -3.05
CA ARG A 220 -7.02 14.19 -4.39
C ARG A 220 -6.17 13.37 -5.34
N ARG A 221 -6.79 12.45 -6.08
CA ARG A 221 -6.14 11.72 -7.18
C ARG A 221 -5.83 12.67 -8.34
N PRO A 222 -4.73 12.48 -9.08
CA PRO A 222 -4.30 13.43 -10.12
C PRO A 222 -5.34 13.72 -11.21
N TRP A 223 -6.12 12.71 -11.62
CA TRP A 223 -7.18 12.83 -12.64
C TRP A 223 -8.46 13.54 -12.15
N ALA A 224 -8.63 13.71 -10.84
CA ALA A 224 -9.83 14.29 -10.26
C ALA A 224 -9.74 15.81 -10.14
N SER A 225 -10.86 16.51 -10.04
CA SER A 225 -10.90 17.95 -9.76
C SER A 225 -11.37 18.21 -8.34
N TRP A 226 -10.93 19.31 -7.71
CA TRP A 226 -11.49 19.71 -6.41
C TRP A 226 -12.94 20.16 -6.59
N PRO A 227 -13.92 19.44 -6.01
CA PRO A 227 -15.32 19.80 -6.12
C PRO A 227 -15.66 20.97 -5.19
N GLY A 228 -16.84 21.56 -5.39
CA GLY A 228 -17.42 22.52 -4.45
C GLY A 228 -17.86 21.88 -3.12
N ASP A 229 -18.22 20.59 -3.18
CA ASP A 229 -18.64 19.76 -2.06
C ASP A 229 -17.82 18.46 -2.05
N LEU A 230 -17.36 18.02 -0.88
CA LEU A 230 -16.54 16.82 -0.71
C LEU A 230 -17.39 15.55 -0.58
N GLU A 231 -18.70 15.68 -0.39
CA GLU A 231 -19.61 14.54 -0.30
C GLU A 231 -19.77 13.82 -1.66
N ASN A 232 -19.70 12.48 -1.64
CA ASN A 232 -19.79 11.63 -2.83
C ASN A 232 -18.77 11.97 -3.94
N ALA A 233 -17.65 12.57 -3.58
CA ALA A 233 -16.67 13.11 -4.52
C ALA A 233 -15.73 12.03 -5.08
N GLN A 234 -15.78 11.82 -6.40
CA GLN A 234 -14.87 10.90 -7.09
C GLN A 234 -13.43 11.40 -7.07
N GLY A 235 -12.52 10.46 -6.81
CA GLY A 235 -11.08 10.71 -6.78
C GLY A 235 -10.61 11.49 -5.55
N LEU A 236 -11.46 11.62 -4.53
CA LEU A 236 -11.05 12.10 -3.21
C LEU A 236 -11.00 10.95 -2.21
N LEU A 237 -10.02 11.00 -1.31
CA LEU A 237 -9.85 10.03 -0.24
C LEU A 237 -9.74 10.77 1.10
N TRP A 238 -10.52 10.33 2.08
CA TRP A 238 -10.43 10.81 3.46
C TRP A 238 -9.35 10.04 4.21
N HIS A 239 -8.55 10.74 4.99
CA HIS A 239 -7.47 10.20 5.81
C HIS A 239 -7.74 10.56 7.27
N ALA A 240 -7.71 9.57 8.14
CA ALA A 240 -7.79 9.76 9.58
C ALA A 240 -6.53 9.19 10.23
N ASP A 241 -5.64 10.07 10.67
CA ASP A 241 -4.36 9.74 11.28
C ASP A 241 -4.47 9.78 12.80
N PHE A 242 -4.06 8.69 13.42
CA PHE A 242 -3.98 8.53 14.86
C PHE A 242 -2.52 8.44 15.28
N TYR A 243 -2.12 9.33 16.18
CA TYR A 243 -0.77 9.34 16.75
C TYR A 243 -0.86 9.10 18.24
N SER A 244 -0.20 8.05 18.74
CA SER A 244 -0.05 7.78 20.16
C SER A 244 1.32 8.25 20.64
N ARG A 245 1.40 8.90 21.81
CA ARG A 245 2.70 9.36 22.34
C ARG A 245 3.55 8.25 22.94
N ASP A 246 2.93 7.30 23.65
CA ASP A 246 3.64 6.35 24.52
C ASP A 246 3.14 4.90 24.40
N ARG A 247 2.12 4.64 23.55
CA ARG A 247 1.51 3.32 23.42
C ARG A 247 1.64 2.81 22.00
N GLY A 248 2.12 1.58 21.88
CA GLY A 248 2.10 0.86 20.61
C GLY A 248 0.70 0.32 20.32
N VAL A 249 0.34 0.27 19.04
CA VAL A 249 -0.92 -0.32 18.58
C VAL A 249 -0.70 -1.80 18.24
N ASP A 250 -1.54 -2.68 18.78
CA ASP A 250 -1.63 -4.05 18.26
C ASP A 250 -2.47 -4.05 16.97
N VAL A 251 -1.78 -3.97 15.83
CA VAL A 251 -2.40 -3.86 14.50
C VAL A 251 -3.30 -5.06 14.18
N ARG A 252 -2.91 -6.28 14.62
CA ARG A 252 -3.70 -7.49 14.35
C ARG A 252 -4.98 -7.50 15.17
N TYR A 253 -4.89 -7.12 16.43
CA TYR A 253 -6.07 -6.97 17.28
C TYR A 253 -7.00 -5.88 16.71
N LEU A 254 -6.46 -4.70 16.41
CA LEU A 254 -7.21 -3.59 15.82
C LEU A 254 -7.95 -4.02 14.55
N TRP A 255 -7.26 -4.68 13.63
CA TRP A 255 -7.86 -5.15 12.38
C TRP A 255 -9.00 -6.13 12.63
N ASN A 256 -8.83 -7.07 13.56
CA ASN A 256 -9.87 -8.04 13.89
C ASN A 256 -11.11 -7.40 14.53
N GLU A 257 -10.92 -6.40 15.40
CA GLU A 257 -12.03 -5.68 16.04
C GLU A 257 -12.92 -4.96 15.02
N ILE A 258 -12.34 -4.46 13.93
CA ILE A 258 -13.05 -3.72 12.89
C ILE A 258 -13.46 -4.59 11.68
N ARG A 259 -13.48 -5.92 11.82
CA ARG A 259 -13.83 -6.86 10.73
C ARG A 259 -15.14 -6.55 9.99
N GLY A 260 -16.13 -6.00 10.70
CA GLY A 260 -17.44 -5.68 10.11
C GLY A 260 -17.40 -4.53 9.09
N ILE A 261 -16.37 -3.69 9.15
CA ILE A 261 -16.24 -2.46 8.33
C ILE A 261 -15.06 -2.50 7.35
N HIS A 262 -14.33 -3.63 7.29
CA HIS A 262 -13.24 -3.86 6.34
C HIS A 262 -13.56 -3.49 4.88
N PRO A 263 -14.77 -3.76 4.33
CA PRO A 263 -15.07 -3.38 2.93
C PRO A 263 -15.02 -1.87 2.68
N LEU A 264 -15.20 -1.05 3.72
CA LEU A 264 -15.29 0.42 3.64
C LEU A 264 -13.93 1.10 3.86
N ILE A 265 -12.95 0.37 4.38
CA ILE A 265 -11.57 0.84 4.52
C ILE A 265 -10.81 0.62 3.21
N VAL A 266 -10.22 1.68 2.67
CA VAL A 266 -9.33 1.62 1.51
C VAL A 266 -7.99 1.06 1.96
N HIS A 267 -7.33 1.72 2.92
CA HIS A 267 -6.09 1.23 3.52
C HIS A 267 -6.11 1.47 5.03
N MET A 268 -5.39 0.62 5.76
CA MET A 268 -4.87 0.93 7.09
C MET A 268 -3.35 1.06 6.98
N LEU A 269 -2.84 2.29 6.99
CA LEU A 269 -1.40 2.55 6.91
C LEU A 269 -0.80 2.60 8.30
N VAL A 270 0.33 1.93 8.47
CA VAL A 270 1.03 1.85 9.76
C VAL A 270 2.51 2.14 9.52
N THR A 271 2.93 3.39 9.72
CA THR A 271 4.34 3.78 9.44
C THR A 271 5.29 3.34 10.53
N ASN A 272 4.80 3.29 11.77
CA ASN A 272 5.52 2.87 12.96
C ASN A 272 4.49 2.39 14.02
N PRO A 273 4.94 1.77 15.12
CA PRO A 273 4.04 1.23 16.15
C PRO A 273 3.08 2.24 16.80
N HIS A 274 3.35 3.54 16.68
CA HIS A 274 2.61 4.62 17.33
C HIS A 274 1.73 5.42 16.36
N HIS A 275 1.71 5.05 15.09
CA HIS A 275 0.91 5.70 14.05
C HIS A 275 0.04 4.69 13.33
N VAL A 276 -1.26 4.97 13.27
CA VAL A 276 -2.20 4.26 12.41
C VAL A 276 -3.02 5.27 11.65
N GLN A 277 -3.17 5.06 10.36
CA GLN A 277 -4.02 5.86 9.51
C GLN A 277 -5.06 4.98 8.84
N PHE A 278 -6.31 5.41 8.88
CA PHE A 278 -7.38 4.82 8.06
C PHE A 278 -7.68 5.72 6.88
N THR A 279 -7.79 5.11 5.70
CA THR A 279 -8.20 5.81 4.48
C THR A 279 -9.58 5.32 4.04
N TYR A 280 -10.45 6.26 3.67
CA TYR A 280 -11.82 6.01 3.19
C TYR A 280 -12.03 6.68 1.83
N SER A 281 -12.95 6.17 1.02
CA SER A 281 -13.32 6.84 -0.24
C SER A 281 -14.35 7.93 0.03
N ALA A 282 -14.18 9.11 -0.55
CA ALA A 282 -15.20 10.15 -0.46
C ALA A 282 -16.45 9.86 -1.33
N VAL A 283 -16.40 8.82 -2.18
CA VAL A 283 -17.53 8.31 -2.96
C VAL A 283 -18.52 7.53 -2.09
N ASP A 284 -18.05 6.99 -0.98
CA ASP A 284 -18.91 6.27 -0.03
C ASP A 284 -19.80 7.25 0.73
N ASP A 285 -20.90 6.74 1.29
CA ASP A 285 -21.84 7.54 2.09
C ASP A 285 -21.09 8.28 3.22
N ALA A 286 -21.18 9.62 3.22
CA ALA A 286 -20.37 10.46 4.09
C ALA A 286 -20.75 10.26 5.58
N ALA A 287 -22.05 10.10 5.88
CA ALA A 287 -22.52 9.87 7.23
C ALA A 287 -22.04 8.51 7.75
N GLY A 288 -22.21 7.44 6.97
CA GLY A 288 -21.69 6.12 7.29
C GLY A 288 -20.17 6.12 7.47
N THR A 289 -19.43 6.82 6.62
CA THR A 289 -17.97 6.97 6.75
C THR A 289 -17.58 7.66 8.05
N ALA A 290 -18.32 8.71 8.45
CA ALA A 290 -18.09 9.39 9.73
C ALA A 290 -18.39 8.49 10.95
N ASP A 291 -19.43 7.65 10.88
CA ASP A 291 -19.74 6.66 11.92
C ASP A 291 -18.63 5.59 12.03
N ILE A 292 -18.15 5.11 10.88
CA ILE A 292 -17.08 4.11 10.77
C ILE A 292 -15.78 4.63 11.36
N LEU A 293 -15.42 5.90 11.11
CA LEU A 293 -14.28 6.53 11.76
C LEU A 293 -14.42 6.49 13.29
N GLY A 294 -15.64 6.64 13.81
CA GLY A 294 -15.93 6.52 15.23
C GLY A 294 -15.65 5.11 15.76
N ALA A 295 -16.13 4.09 15.05
CA ALA A 295 -15.87 2.69 15.39
C ALA A 295 -14.37 2.35 15.34
N CYS A 296 -13.66 2.82 14.31
CA CYS A 296 -12.20 2.69 14.21
C CYS A 296 -11.47 3.37 15.37
N PHE A 297 -11.91 4.57 15.79
CA PHE A 297 -11.28 5.28 16.90
C PHE A 297 -11.49 4.55 18.23
N ASP A 298 -12.72 4.13 18.55
CA ASP A 298 -12.96 3.33 19.75
C ASP A 298 -12.11 2.04 19.73
N ALA A 299 -12.12 1.29 18.62
CA ALA A 299 -11.32 0.06 18.47
C ALA A 299 -9.82 0.32 18.62
N LEU A 300 -9.31 1.42 18.06
CA LEU A 300 -7.91 1.82 18.22
C LEU A 300 -7.55 2.03 19.68
N LEU A 301 -8.39 2.72 20.46
CA LEU A 301 -8.14 2.93 21.88
C LEU A 301 -8.07 1.60 22.67
N TYR A 302 -8.92 0.63 22.34
CA TYR A 302 -8.86 -0.72 22.92
C TYR A 302 -7.63 -1.53 22.48
N SER A 303 -7.03 -1.16 21.35
CA SER A 303 -5.86 -1.84 20.76
C SER A 303 -4.53 -1.31 21.29
N LEU A 304 -4.55 -0.23 22.09
CA LEU A 304 -3.36 0.36 22.68
C LEU A 304 -2.82 -0.53 23.80
N ARG A 305 -1.51 -0.77 23.79
CA ARG A 305 -0.84 -1.54 24.84
C ARG A 305 0.00 -0.65 25.76
N HIS A 306 -0.14 -0.86 27.06
CA HIS A 306 0.69 -0.25 28.10
C HIS A 306 1.92 -1.11 28.44
N GLY A 307 3.03 -0.48 28.83
CA GLY A 307 4.15 -1.13 29.51
C GLY A 307 5.14 -1.87 28.59
N SER A 308 6.11 -2.57 29.18
CA SER A 308 7.38 -3.08 28.59
C SER A 308 7.34 -3.71 27.18
N ARG A 309 6.20 -4.23 26.70
CA ARG A 309 6.01 -4.65 25.31
C ARG A 309 5.90 -3.49 24.31
N ALA A 310 5.34 -2.35 24.72
CA ALA A 310 5.33 -1.10 23.96
C ALA A 310 6.68 -0.36 24.09
N GLN A 311 7.37 -0.50 25.22
CA GLN A 311 8.74 0.00 25.39
C GLN A 311 9.70 -0.71 24.43
N GLY A 312 9.53 -2.03 24.26
CA GLY A 312 10.22 -2.77 23.21
C GLY A 312 9.84 -2.40 21.78
N LEU A 313 8.76 -1.64 21.54
CA LEU A 313 8.37 -1.11 20.21
C LEU A 313 8.98 0.28 19.93
N ALA A 314 9.19 1.09 20.96
CA ALA A 314 9.86 2.40 20.89
C ALA A 314 11.40 2.27 20.82
N ASP A 315 11.94 1.19 21.37
CA ASP A 315 13.37 0.84 21.35
C ASP A 315 13.70 -0.28 20.33
N LEU A 316 12.86 -0.48 19.31
CA LEU A 316 13.18 -1.48 18.27
C LEU A 316 14.47 -1.07 17.57
N ASP A 317 15.45 -1.96 17.62
CA ASP A 317 16.52 -1.95 16.65
C ASP A 317 15.97 -2.26 15.25
N ASP A 318 16.84 -2.15 14.24
CA ASP A 318 16.46 -2.38 12.85
C ASP A 318 15.85 -3.78 12.62
N GLN A 319 16.30 -4.78 13.39
CA GLN A 319 15.77 -6.14 13.31
C GLN A 319 14.36 -6.22 13.89
N GLY A 320 14.15 -5.68 15.08
CA GLY A 320 12.85 -5.66 15.72
C GLY A 320 11.81 -4.90 14.89
N PHE A 321 12.22 -3.80 14.25
CA PHE A 321 11.37 -3.06 13.32
C PHE A 321 11.02 -3.89 12.08
N ALA A 322 11.99 -4.58 11.48
CA ALA A 322 11.74 -5.46 10.34
C ALA A 322 10.80 -6.62 10.69
N GLU A 323 10.93 -7.23 11.87
CA GLU A 323 10.03 -8.29 12.34
C GLU A 323 8.61 -7.76 12.59
N TRP A 324 8.48 -6.58 13.22
CA TRP A 324 7.19 -5.92 13.40
C TRP A 324 6.54 -5.59 12.05
N LYS A 325 7.32 -5.06 11.10
CA LYS A 325 6.88 -4.75 9.74
C LYS A 325 6.37 -5.99 9.01
N SER A 326 7.17 -7.05 8.98
CA SER A 326 6.81 -8.34 8.36
C SER A 326 5.52 -8.93 8.94
N ARG A 327 5.37 -8.91 10.27
CA ARG A 327 4.12 -9.35 10.92
C ARG A 327 2.93 -8.49 10.53
N THR A 328 3.11 -7.19 10.35
CA THR A 328 2.06 -6.24 9.98
C THR A 328 1.60 -6.47 8.54
N ASP A 329 2.54 -6.57 7.59
CA ASP A 329 2.24 -6.82 6.18
C ASP A 329 1.60 -8.20 5.95
N SER A 330 1.79 -9.16 6.86
CA SER A 330 1.17 -10.48 6.77
C SER A 330 -0.32 -10.55 7.15
N ILE A 331 -0.93 -9.46 7.63
CA ILE A 331 -2.29 -9.49 8.19
C ILE A 331 -3.35 -9.46 7.08
N ASP A 332 -3.30 -8.47 6.19
CA ASP A 332 -4.30 -8.22 5.15
C ASP A 332 -3.71 -7.29 4.08
N TYR A 333 -4.06 -7.49 2.82
CA TYR A 333 -3.56 -6.68 1.70
C TYR A 333 -3.89 -5.17 1.80
N ARG A 334 -4.89 -4.78 2.59
CA ARG A 334 -5.24 -3.37 2.86
C ARG A 334 -4.34 -2.72 3.91
N ILE A 335 -3.58 -3.53 4.64
CA ILE A 335 -2.65 -3.07 5.66
C ILE A 335 -1.29 -2.90 5.00
N MET A 336 -0.75 -1.69 5.08
CA MET A 336 0.55 -1.41 4.50
C MET A 336 1.45 -0.72 5.52
N SER A 337 2.69 -1.22 5.61
CA SER A 337 3.73 -0.59 6.41
C SER A 337 4.92 -0.18 5.55
N SER A 338 5.40 1.05 5.76
CA SER A 338 6.53 1.66 5.05
C SER A 338 6.50 1.51 3.52
N SER A 339 5.30 1.54 2.92
CA SER A 339 5.11 1.49 1.47
C SER A 339 5.13 2.90 0.87
N GLY A 340 5.25 3.00 -0.46
CA GLY A 340 5.15 4.28 -1.18
C GLY A 340 3.91 5.08 -0.81
N TRP A 341 2.77 4.38 -0.63
CA TRP A 341 1.49 4.96 -0.20
C TRP A 341 1.50 5.59 1.19
N SER A 342 2.51 5.34 2.01
CA SER A 342 2.62 5.84 3.39
C SER A 342 3.77 6.84 3.61
N ILE A 343 4.85 6.75 2.83
CA ILE A 343 6.08 7.53 3.08
C ILE A 343 6.42 8.52 1.97
N VAL A 344 5.93 8.32 0.73
CA VAL A 344 6.33 9.16 -0.40
C VAL A 344 5.49 10.43 -0.44
N SER A 345 6.14 11.56 -0.21
CA SER A 345 5.59 12.91 -0.36
C SER A 345 6.21 13.63 -1.56
N GLU A 346 5.71 14.82 -1.89
CA GLU A 346 6.29 15.64 -2.96
C GLU A 346 7.77 15.97 -2.72
N ASP A 347 8.20 16.04 -1.45
CA ASP A 347 9.56 16.39 -1.03
C ASP A 347 10.49 15.17 -0.90
N THR A 348 9.99 13.96 -1.21
CA THR A 348 10.79 12.72 -1.15
C THR A 348 11.65 12.60 -2.41
N LEU A 349 12.58 13.54 -2.61
CA LEU A 349 13.46 13.59 -3.76
C LEU A 349 14.94 13.73 -3.31
N PRO A 350 15.89 13.08 -4.02
CA PRO A 350 15.67 12.12 -5.09
C PRO A 350 15.16 10.77 -4.57
N ILE A 351 14.35 10.06 -5.36
CA ILE A 351 13.85 8.71 -5.01
C ILE A 351 13.84 7.78 -6.22
N SER A 352 14.05 6.49 -5.96
CA SER A 352 13.74 5.41 -6.89
C SER A 352 12.63 4.55 -6.29
N MET A 353 11.47 4.54 -6.95
CA MET A 353 10.30 3.75 -6.55
C MET A 353 10.52 2.27 -6.82
N PHE A 354 11.24 1.93 -7.89
CA PHE A 354 11.44 0.53 -8.29
C PHE A 354 12.88 0.04 -8.11
N GLY A 355 13.87 0.91 -7.98
CA GLY A 355 15.28 0.52 -7.91
C GLY A 355 15.77 -0.12 -9.23
N ALA A 356 15.17 0.24 -10.37
CA ALA A 356 15.50 -0.31 -11.69
C ALA A 356 16.54 0.55 -12.46
N GLY A 357 17.33 1.35 -11.73
CA GLY A 357 18.27 2.31 -12.30
C GLY A 357 17.61 3.54 -12.91
N GLY A 358 16.40 3.88 -12.47
CA GLY A 358 15.74 5.16 -12.69
C GLY A 358 15.51 5.88 -11.37
N SER A 359 15.35 7.19 -11.41
CA SER A 359 15.01 8.01 -10.26
C SER A 359 14.14 9.19 -10.68
N VAL A 360 13.38 9.70 -9.74
CA VAL A 360 12.76 11.03 -9.82
C VAL A 360 13.70 11.99 -9.10
N GLU A 361 14.28 12.92 -9.84
CA GLU A 361 15.25 13.90 -9.31
C GLU A 361 14.65 15.29 -9.10
N ILE A 362 13.60 15.61 -9.86
CA ILE A 362 12.96 16.92 -9.89
C ILE A 362 11.46 16.72 -9.72
N HIS A 363 10.81 17.63 -8.99
CA HIS A 363 9.37 17.61 -8.83
C HIS A 363 8.67 17.57 -10.19
N PRO A 364 7.90 16.52 -10.50
CA PRO A 364 7.10 16.50 -11.70
C PRO A 364 5.97 17.53 -11.57
N THR A 365 5.73 18.28 -12.64
CA THR A 365 4.53 19.12 -12.75
C THR A 365 3.34 18.25 -13.13
N TRP A 366 2.27 18.27 -12.35
CA TRP A 366 1.01 17.55 -12.61
C TRP A 366 -0.19 18.22 -11.94
#